data_AF-A0A388THE0-F1
#
_entry.id   AF-A0A388THE0-F1
#
_cell.length_a   1.000
_cell.length_b   1.000
_cell.length_c   1.000
_cell.angle_alpha   90.00
_cell.angle_beta   90.00
_cell.angle_gamma   90.00
#
_symmetry.space_group_name_H-M   'P 1'
#
loop_
_entity.id
_entity.type
_entity.pdbx_description
1 polymer ?
#
loop_
_entity_poly.entity_id
_entity_poly.type
_entity_poly.pdbx_seq_one_letter_code
_entity_poly.pdbx_strand_id
1 'polypeptide(L)'
;MHIIKKVKLHNFKRFKDYCIEFDEKLNLLIGDNESGKSSILSAIDLVLSGSTNKVKTLGLEELFNAEVVDNFLKSNKHYKDLPQLYVEIYLNEQNNHQLNGKYNSDGIITDGLVMQCKPNDEVSNEISDILNQTELNFPFEYYIISFKTFEGTSYTSYKKFLSHIIIDNSQISSEYAIKEYVHKMYLAHATGVERSKYQNEYRKHKREFTEDVLANLNCKITDYSFAVKNTSKANIETDLTLTQNSIYIENKGKGTQCFIKTEFALNKASDDLNVILLEEPENHLSHVNMKKLINKIISMQDKQLILTSHNSLISARLDLRKAILLNSNNDTTPATLKDTSEQTAKFFIKAPDNNILEFVLAKKVILVEGNAEYMLIEAMYEKIKLSKPADDNVHIISVGGISFKHYLNIAKILKIKTAVIRDNDKDCQSNCVDNYSNYVTNEIKVFFDLDNSNNTFEVCIYKNNAKICDDLFKADRKRLSVQDYMLRRKTEVAFKLLENKINDIVIPDYIQEAIKWISN
;
A
#
# COMPACT_ATOMS: atom_id res chain seq x y z
N MET A 1 -17.45 -3.22 18.09
CA MET A 1 -16.38 -3.52 17.13
C MET A 1 -15.06 -3.09 17.75
N HIS A 2 -14.09 -3.99 17.83
CA HIS A 2 -12.75 -3.66 18.33
C HIS A 2 -11.85 -3.29 17.15
N ILE A 3 -11.19 -2.14 17.22
CA ILE A 3 -10.42 -1.58 16.10
C ILE A 3 -9.08 -1.02 16.55
N ILE A 4 -8.15 -0.94 15.60
CA ILE A 4 -6.91 -0.20 15.72
C ILE A 4 -7.19 1.25 15.34
N LYS A 5 -6.92 2.20 16.23
CA LYS A 5 -7.03 3.63 15.96
C LYS A 5 -5.73 4.22 15.41
N LYS A 6 -4.60 3.79 15.98
CA LYS A 6 -3.29 4.38 15.67
C LYS A 6 -2.18 3.36 15.84
N VAL A 7 -1.16 3.44 15.00
CA VAL A 7 0.09 2.67 15.13
C VAL A 7 1.25 3.64 15.17
N LYS A 8 2.16 3.46 16.13
CA LYS A 8 3.40 4.22 16.24
C LYS A 8 4.58 3.27 16.15
N LEU A 9 5.51 3.57 15.24
CA LEU A 9 6.69 2.79 14.93
C LEU A 9 7.92 3.59 15.36
N HIS A 10 8.83 2.96 16.09
CA HIS A 10 10.12 3.54 16.46
C HIS A 10 11.25 2.57 16.18
N ASN A 11 12.24 3.02 15.41
CA ASN A 11 13.38 2.25 14.90
C ASN A 11 13.00 0.91 14.26
N PHE A 12 11.85 0.83 13.60
CA PHE A 12 11.30 -0.38 13.01
C PHE A 12 11.44 -0.37 11.48
N LYS A 13 12.26 -1.27 10.93
CA LYS A 13 12.59 -1.38 9.50
C LYS A 13 12.98 -0.01 8.94
N ARG A 14 12.34 0.46 7.88
CA ARG A 14 12.63 1.79 7.30
C ARG A 14 12.21 2.99 8.17
N PHE A 15 11.43 2.78 9.24
CA PHE A 15 10.86 3.87 10.03
C PHE A 15 11.70 4.15 11.28
N LYS A 16 12.26 5.36 11.37
CA LYS A 16 12.91 5.85 12.60
C LYS A 16 11.86 6.25 13.63
N ASP A 17 10.92 7.09 13.23
CA ASP A 17 9.74 7.49 13.99
C ASP A 17 8.60 7.66 13.00
N TYR A 18 7.51 6.90 13.14
CA TYR A 18 6.39 7.01 12.22
C TYR A 18 5.06 6.75 12.90
N CYS A 19 4.08 7.62 12.70
CA CYS A 19 2.77 7.53 13.31
C CYS A 19 1.66 7.51 12.24
N ILE A 20 0.78 6.51 12.32
CA ILE A 20 -0.30 6.28 11.36
C ILE A 20 -1.63 6.19 12.09
N GLU A 21 -2.63 6.92 11.62
CA GLU A 21 -4.01 6.84 12.13
C GLU A 21 -4.92 6.10 11.15
N PHE A 22 -5.77 5.24 11.69
CA PHE A 22 -6.68 4.39 10.93
C PHE A 22 -8.14 4.80 11.16
N ASP A 23 -8.92 4.74 10.09
CA ASP A 23 -10.38 4.78 10.08
C ASP A 23 -10.98 3.47 10.59
N GLU A 24 -12.21 3.53 11.09
CA GLU A 24 -12.86 2.39 11.75
C GLU A 24 -13.13 1.22 10.80
N LYS A 25 -13.36 1.48 9.50
CA LYS A 25 -13.81 0.44 8.56
C LYS A 25 -12.75 0.05 7.53
N LEU A 26 -12.29 1.01 6.73
CA LEU A 26 -11.43 0.75 5.58
C LEU A 26 -10.25 1.71 5.58
N ASN A 27 -9.06 1.14 5.42
CA ASN A 27 -7.81 1.86 5.35
C ASN A 27 -7.00 1.33 4.19
N LEU A 28 -6.67 2.20 3.24
CA LEU A 28 -5.93 1.85 2.04
C LEU A 28 -4.53 2.47 2.11
N LEU A 29 -3.53 1.64 2.41
CA LEU A 29 -2.12 2.02 2.42
C LEU A 29 -1.59 2.02 0.98
N ILE A 30 -1.24 3.20 0.48
CA ILE A 30 -0.74 3.43 -0.88
C ILE A 30 0.67 3.99 -0.81
N GLY A 31 1.53 3.51 -1.70
CA GLY A 31 2.90 4.00 -1.86
C GLY A 31 3.61 3.20 -2.94
N ASP A 32 4.77 3.69 -3.38
CA ASP A 32 5.63 2.95 -4.32
C ASP A 32 6.15 1.65 -3.69
N ASN A 33 6.86 0.85 -4.48
CA ASN A 33 7.61 -0.27 -3.92
C ASN A 33 8.55 0.21 -2.81
N GLU A 34 8.74 -0.64 -1.80
CA GLU A 34 9.59 -0.37 -0.64
C GLU A 34 9.14 0.76 0.29
N SER A 35 8.04 1.48 0.00
CA SER A 35 7.43 2.54 0.84
C SER A 35 7.09 2.17 2.28
N GLY A 36 7.15 0.89 2.64
CA GLY A 36 6.89 0.39 4.00
C GLY A 36 5.49 -0.16 4.23
N LYS A 37 4.66 -0.27 3.18
CA LYS A 37 3.32 -0.91 3.21
C LYS A 37 3.32 -2.24 3.97
N SER A 38 4.14 -3.20 3.51
CA SER A 38 4.28 -4.53 4.12
C SER A 38 4.90 -4.48 5.51
N SER A 39 5.78 -3.49 5.75
CA SER A 39 6.39 -3.29 7.07
C SER A 39 5.33 -2.88 8.11
N ILE A 40 4.37 -2.04 7.74
CA ILE A 40 3.26 -1.65 8.63
C ILE A 40 2.36 -2.84 8.94
N LEU A 41 1.97 -3.64 7.94
CA LEU A 41 1.17 -4.84 8.18
C LEU A 41 1.90 -5.84 9.08
N SER A 42 3.20 -6.05 8.83
CA SER A 42 4.07 -6.92 9.63
C SER A 42 4.20 -6.41 11.07
N ALA A 43 4.37 -5.09 11.27
CA ALA A 43 4.41 -4.49 12.61
C ALA A 43 3.13 -4.77 13.39
N ILE A 44 1.96 -4.56 12.75
CA ILE A 44 0.66 -4.83 13.37
C ILE A 44 0.54 -6.31 13.74
N ASP A 45 0.85 -7.21 12.81
CA ASP A 45 0.77 -8.65 13.02
C ASP A 45 1.70 -9.13 14.15
N LEU A 46 2.92 -8.59 14.25
CA LEU A 46 3.85 -8.93 15.33
C LEU A 46 3.28 -8.57 16.70
N VAL A 47 2.83 -7.34 16.91
CA VAL A 47 2.27 -6.90 18.20
C VAL A 47 1.01 -7.69 18.55
N LEU A 48 0.08 -7.85 17.61
CA LEU A 48 -1.18 -8.56 17.86
C LEU A 48 -0.97 -10.06 18.08
N SER A 49 0.07 -10.65 17.49
CA SER A 49 0.39 -12.07 17.68
C SER A 49 0.97 -12.38 19.07
N GLY A 50 1.64 -11.41 19.72
CA GLY A 50 2.32 -11.60 21.00
C GLY A 50 3.37 -12.73 21.00
N SER A 51 3.92 -13.07 19.82
CA SER A 51 4.79 -14.23 19.64
C SER A 51 6.26 -13.84 19.57
N THR A 52 6.99 -14.08 20.66
CA THR A 52 8.45 -13.88 20.72
C THR A 52 9.18 -14.75 19.71
N ASN A 53 8.70 -15.98 19.48
CA ASN A 53 9.28 -16.87 18.47
C ASN A 53 9.16 -16.29 17.07
N LYS A 54 8.03 -15.65 16.74
CA LYS A 54 7.83 -15.02 15.42
C LYS A 54 8.81 -13.88 15.19
N VAL A 55 9.06 -13.05 16.20
CA VAL A 55 10.08 -11.99 16.18
C VAL A 55 11.48 -12.59 16.00
N LYS A 56 11.82 -13.64 16.76
CA LYS A 56 13.12 -14.32 16.65
C LYS A 56 13.36 -14.97 15.29
N THR A 57 12.33 -15.56 14.68
CA THR A 57 12.43 -16.15 13.34
C THR A 57 12.70 -15.10 12.25
N LEU A 58 12.17 -13.89 12.40
CA LEU A 58 12.48 -12.78 11.49
C LEU A 58 13.88 -12.20 11.73
N GLY A 59 14.37 -12.25 12.98
CA GLY A 59 15.66 -11.68 13.37
C GLY A 59 15.55 -10.20 13.74
N LEU A 60 16.22 -9.78 14.81
CA LEU A 60 16.22 -8.38 15.23
C LEU A 60 16.99 -7.48 14.26
N GLU A 61 18.03 -8.00 13.63
CA GLU A 61 18.80 -7.33 12.57
C GLU A 61 17.94 -6.87 11.38
N GLU A 62 16.93 -7.65 10.99
CA GLU A 62 16.00 -7.26 9.91
C GLU A 62 14.88 -6.31 10.40
N LEU A 63 14.62 -6.28 11.70
CA LEU A 63 13.57 -5.44 12.28
C LEU A 63 14.07 -4.06 12.68
N PHE A 64 15.34 -3.90 13.06
CA PHE A 64 15.91 -2.60 13.42
C PHE A 64 16.13 -1.71 12.19
N ASN A 65 16.02 -0.40 12.40
CA ASN A 65 16.39 0.56 11.37
C ASN A 65 17.90 0.58 11.15
N ALA A 66 18.33 0.22 9.93
CA ALA A 66 19.73 0.10 9.58
C ALA A 66 20.51 1.42 9.75
N GLU A 67 19.92 2.57 9.42
CA GLU A 67 20.59 3.87 9.57
C GLU A 67 20.82 4.22 11.05
N VAL A 68 19.88 3.88 11.93
CA VAL A 68 20.01 4.15 13.37
C VAL A 68 21.10 3.27 13.99
N VAL A 69 21.17 2.00 13.59
CA VAL A 69 22.24 1.08 14.00
C VAL A 69 23.60 1.57 13.49
N ASP A 70 23.70 1.93 12.21
CA ASP A 70 24.95 2.44 11.61
C ASP A 70 25.42 3.74 12.26
N ASN A 71 24.51 4.70 12.50
CA ASN A 71 24.82 5.94 13.19
C ASN A 71 25.30 5.70 14.63
N PHE A 72 24.70 4.74 15.34
CA PHE A 72 25.15 4.34 16.68
C PHE A 72 26.55 3.73 16.64
N LEU A 73 26.84 2.82 15.71
CA LEU A 73 28.15 2.18 15.57
C LEU A 73 29.27 3.17 15.21
N LYS A 74 28.93 4.28 14.53
CA LYS A 74 29.84 5.39 14.22
C LYS A 74 30.02 6.39 15.36
N SER A 75 29.18 6.33 16.39
CA SER A 75 29.23 7.21 17.56
C SER A 75 30.25 6.74 18.60
N ASN A 76 30.20 7.31 19.81
CA ASN A 76 31.00 6.87 20.96
C ASN A 76 30.57 5.51 21.55
N LYS A 77 29.50 4.89 20.99
CA LYS A 77 29.00 3.55 21.35
C LYS A 77 28.71 3.38 22.85
N HIS A 78 28.16 4.40 23.51
CA HIS A 78 27.81 4.28 24.92
C HIS A 78 26.57 3.39 25.10
N TYR A 79 26.59 2.55 26.13
CA TYR A 79 25.46 1.68 26.49
C TYR A 79 24.12 2.41 26.57
N LYS A 80 24.11 3.63 27.14
CA LYS A 80 22.90 4.45 27.31
C LYS A 80 22.29 4.92 25.99
N ASP A 81 23.10 4.98 24.94
CA ASP A 81 22.69 5.46 23.62
C ASP A 81 22.27 4.30 22.71
N LEU A 82 22.24 3.06 23.22
CA LEU A 82 21.80 1.89 22.47
C LEU A 82 20.38 2.10 21.94
N PRO A 83 20.18 1.98 20.61
CA PRO A 83 18.86 2.11 20.01
C PRO A 83 17.87 1.13 20.61
N GLN A 84 16.66 1.61 20.88
CA GLN A 84 15.53 0.77 21.27
C GLN A 84 14.52 0.72 20.12
N LEU A 85 13.85 -0.41 19.95
CA LEU A 85 12.77 -0.56 18.99
C LEU A 85 11.46 -0.73 19.73
N TYR A 86 10.42 -0.04 19.30
CA TYR A 86 9.07 -0.35 19.76
C TYR A 86 8.02 -0.14 18.67
N VAL A 87 6.95 -0.92 18.79
CA VAL A 87 5.73 -0.78 17.98
C VAL A 87 4.56 -0.70 18.94
N GLU A 88 3.83 0.40 18.89
CA GLU A 88 2.65 0.66 19.72
C GLU A 88 1.38 0.61 18.86
N ILE A 89 0.38 -0.13 19.33
CA ILE A 89 -0.95 -0.19 18.75
C ILE A 89 -1.93 0.41 19.74
N TYR A 90 -2.56 1.50 19.35
CA TYR A 90 -3.61 2.17 20.09
C TYR A 90 -4.95 1.63 19.60
N LEU A 91 -5.77 1.17 20.52
CA LEU A 91 -7.06 0.56 20.26
C LEU A 91 -8.19 1.55 20.57
N ASN A 92 -9.39 1.28 20.07
CA ASN A 92 -10.58 1.93 20.62
C ASN A 92 -10.87 1.45 22.04
N GLU A 93 -11.75 2.17 22.75
CA GLU A 93 -12.19 1.78 24.08
C GLU A 93 -12.88 0.41 24.03
N GLN A 94 -12.34 -0.57 24.76
CA GLN A 94 -12.81 -1.95 24.77
C GLN A 94 -13.44 -2.35 26.10
N ASN A 95 -13.59 -1.41 27.05
CA ASN A 95 -14.02 -1.68 28.43
C ASN A 95 -13.19 -2.78 29.11
N ASN A 96 -11.88 -2.85 28.78
CA ASN A 96 -10.97 -3.83 29.33
C ASN A 96 -9.85 -3.13 30.11
N HIS A 97 -9.92 -3.20 31.45
CA HIS A 97 -8.93 -2.58 32.33
C HIS A 97 -7.49 -3.06 32.08
N GLN A 98 -7.30 -4.27 31.54
CA GLN A 98 -5.96 -4.79 31.25
C GLN A 98 -5.32 -4.11 30.03
N LEU A 99 -6.11 -3.47 29.17
CA LEU A 99 -5.61 -2.73 28.01
C LEU A 99 -5.39 -1.26 28.32
N ASN A 100 -6.13 -0.71 29.29
CA ASN A 100 -6.19 0.71 29.55
C ASN A 100 -5.05 1.18 30.48
N GLY A 101 -4.19 2.06 29.97
CA GLY A 101 -3.18 2.68 30.83
C GLY A 101 -2.29 3.67 30.09
N LYS A 102 -1.18 4.03 30.74
CA LYS A 102 -0.21 5.04 30.27
C LYS A 102 1.12 4.46 29.80
N TYR A 103 1.25 3.14 29.71
CA TYR A 103 2.45 2.47 29.22
C TYR A 103 2.53 2.57 27.69
N ASN A 104 2.64 3.80 27.20
CA ASN A 104 2.83 4.18 25.81
C ASN A 104 3.68 5.45 25.75
N SER A 105 4.33 5.66 24.62
CA SER A 105 5.29 6.74 24.41
C SER A 105 4.68 8.14 24.47
N ASP A 106 3.36 8.27 24.32
CA ASP A 106 2.66 9.54 24.44
C ASP A 106 2.23 9.85 25.89
N GLY A 107 2.33 8.88 26.82
CA GLY A 107 1.95 9.02 28.23
C GLY A 107 0.44 9.24 28.47
N ILE A 108 -0.39 8.96 27.46
CA ILE A 108 -1.85 9.16 27.52
C ILE A 108 -2.56 7.92 28.06
N ILE A 109 -3.67 8.10 28.79
CA ILE A 109 -4.50 6.97 29.23
C ILE A 109 -5.32 6.50 28.03
N THR A 110 -5.05 5.29 27.55
CA THR A 110 -5.79 4.70 26.43
C THR A 110 -5.61 3.19 26.41
N ASP A 111 -6.50 2.52 25.68
CA ASP A 111 -6.39 1.08 25.41
C ASP A 111 -5.32 0.83 24.35
N GLY A 112 -4.43 -0.13 24.59
CA GLY A 112 -3.41 -0.47 23.60
C GLY A 112 -2.43 -1.55 24.01
N LEU A 113 -1.52 -1.84 23.08
CA LEU A 113 -0.52 -2.90 23.14
C LEU A 113 0.82 -2.36 22.63
N VAL A 114 1.92 -2.87 23.17
CA VAL A 114 3.27 -2.54 22.73
C VAL A 114 4.14 -3.79 22.63
N MET A 115 4.88 -3.88 21.53
CA MET A 115 6.08 -4.72 21.42
C MET A 115 7.30 -3.83 21.60
N GLN A 116 8.23 -4.23 22.45
CA GLN A 116 9.48 -3.50 22.69
C GLN A 116 10.68 -4.46 22.62
N CYS A 117 11.73 -4.02 21.92
CA CYS A 117 13.03 -4.65 21.89
C CYS A 117 14.06 -3.68 22.49
N LYS A 118 14.64 -4.05 23.62
CA LYS A 118 15.60 -3.20 24.36
C LYS A 118 16.81 -4.02 24.79
N PRO A 119 17.99 -3.40 24.99
CA PRO A 119 19.14 -4.09 25.56
C PRO A 119 18.80 -4.69 26.93
N ASN A 120 19.36 -5.84 27.23
CA ASN A 120 19.20 -6.48 28.53
C ASN A 120 20.08 -5.77 29.56
N ASP A 121 19.44 -5.06 30.49
CA ASP A 121 20.10 -4.33 31.58
C ASP A 121 20.91 -5.27 32.50
N GLU A 122 20.51 -6.54 32.64
CA GLU A 122 21.17 -7.54 33.49
C GLU A 122 22.56 -7.94 33.00
N VAL A 123 22.81 -7.80 31.69
CA VAL A 123 24.08 -8.15 31.00
C VAL A 123 24.73 -6.91 30.38
N SER A 124 24.53 -5.76 31.02
CA SER A 124 25.05 -4.47 30.57
C SER A 124 26.58 -4.41 30.52
N ASN A 125 27.25 -5.17 31.38
CA ASN A 125 28.71 -5.30 31.37
C ASN A 125 29.20 -6.04 30.12
N GLU A 126 28.61 -7.21 29.78
CA GLU A 126 28.99 -7.93 28.55
C GLU A 126 28.72 -7.10 27.30
N ILE A 127 27.59 -6.38 27.26
CA ILE A 127 27.27 -5.47 26.16
C ILE A 127 28.34 -4.37 26.03
N SER A 128 28.74 -3.76 27.15
CA SER A 128 29.76 -2.70 27.14
C SER A 128 31.12 -3.21 26.67
N ASP A 129 31.49 -4.44 27.06
CA ASP A 129 32.72 -5.09 26.62
C ASP A 129 32.72 -5.32 25.10
N ILE A 130 31.59 -5.74 24.53
CA ILE A 130 31.43 -5.90 23.07
C ILE A 130 31.54 -4.56 22.35
N LEU A 131 30.91 -3.51 22.87
CA LEU A 131 30.94 -2.19 22.25
C LEU A 131 32.33 -1.55 22.23
N ASN A 132 33.20 -1.92 23.19
CA ASN A 132 34.59 -1.47 23.27
C ASN A 132 35.54 -2.23 22.32
N GLN A 133 35.09 -3.30 21.66
CA GLN A 133 35.91 -4.03 20.70
C GLN A 133 36.16 -3.18 19.44
N THR A 134 37.28 -3.46 18.77
CA THR A 134 37.67 -2.77 17.54
C THR A 134 36.76 -3.08 16.36
N GLU A 135 36.05 -4.21 16.40
CA GLU A 135 35.11 -4.62 15.35
C GLU A 135 33.78 -3.85 15.48
N LEU A 136 33.19 -3.49 14.34
CA LEU A 136 31.87 -2.86 14.28
C LEU A 136 30.80 -3.95 14.39
N ASN A 137 30.49 -4.38 15.62
CA ASN A 137 29.45 -5.36 15.87
C ASN A 137 28.34 -4.79 16.77
N PHE A 138 27.08 -4.97 16.36
CA PHE A 138 25.92 -4.55 17.13
C PHE A 138 25.37 -5.75 17.93
N PRO A 139 25.16 -5.63 19.25
CA PRO A 139 24.91 -6.77 20.14
C PRO A 139 23.43 -7.22 20.13
N PHE A 140 22.92 -7.68 18.98
CA PHE A 140 21.51 -8.09 18.84
C PHE A 140 21.13 -9.26 19.77
N GLU A 141 22.07 -10.15 20.09
CA GLU A 141 21.87 -11.32 20.94
C GLU A 141 21.50 -10.96 22.38
N TYR A 142 21.86 -9.75 22.80
CA TYR A 142 21.66 -9.25 24.15
C TYR A 142 20.40 -8.38 24.29
N TYR A 143 19.55 -8.34 23.26
CA TYR A 143 18.27 -7.64 23.30
C TYR A 143 17.14 -8.56 23.81
N ILE A 144 16.27 -8.01 24.66
CA ILE A 144 15.06 -8.67 25.14
C ILE A 144 13.88 -8.21 24.31
N ILE A 145 13.09 -9.17 23.84
CA ILE A 145 11.79 -8.95 23.20
C ILE A 145 10.71 -9.07 24.27
N SER A 146 9.89 -8.03 24.43
CA SER A 146 8.79 -8.02 25.39
C SER A 146 7.50 -7.48 24.76
N PHE A 147 6.37 -8.01 25.24
CA PHE A 147 5.03 -7.61 24.82
C PHE A 147 4.25 -7.21 26.07
N LYS A 148 3.72 -5.98 26.08
CA LYS A 148 2.95 -5.43 27.20
C LYS A 148 1.71 -4.71 26.73
N THR A 149 0.66 -4.72 27.55
CA THR A 149 -0.48 -3.82 27.36
C THR A 149 -0.12 -2.40 27.81
N PHE A 150 -0.94 -1.41 27.48
CA PHE A 150 -0.74 -0.05 27.99
C PHE A 150 -1.02 0.08 29.50
N GLU A 151 -1.67 -0.89 30.12
CA GLU A 151 -1.74 -1.00 31.58
C GLU A 151 -0.38 -1.40 32.19
N GLY A 152 0.47 -2.10 31.42
CA GLY A 152 1.81 -2.50 31.82
C GLY A 152 1.96 -4.02 32.03
N THR A 153 0.87 -4.78 31.95
CA THR A 153 0.89 -6.25 32.05
C THR A 153 1.48 -6.91 30.81
N SER A 154 2.40 -7.84 31.02
CA SER A 154 2.98 -8.65 29.94
C SER A 154 1.95 -9.61 29.35
N TYR A 155 2.03 -9.85 28.04
CA TYR A 155 1.18 -10.82 27.35
C TYR A 155 1.98 -11.72 26.38
N THR A 156 1.34 -12.81 25.95
CA THR A 156 1.91 -13.80 25.04
C THR A 156 0.87 -14.22 24.00
N SER A 157 1.28 -15.03 23.02
CA SER A 157 0.42 -15.53 21.95
C SER A 157 -0.83 -16.31 22.39
N TYR A 158 -0.86 -16.79 23.65
CA TYR A 158 -2.03 -17.44 24.24
C TYR A 158 -3.15 -16.46 24.59
N LYS A 159 -2.84 -15.19 24.82
CA LYS A 159 -3.79 -14.16 25.23
C LYS A 159 -3.91 -13.11 24.13
N LYS A 160 -4.89 -13.31 23.25
CA LYS A 160 -5.17 -12.40 22.14
C LYS A 160 -6.21 -11.37 22.56
N PHE A 161 -5.81 -10.10 22.62
CA PHE A 161 -6.72 -8.99 22.91
C PHE A 161 -7.48 -8.50 21.68
N LEU A 162 -6.93 -8.72 20.50
CA LEU A 162 -7.57 -8.41 19.23
C LEU A 162 -7.29 -9.55 18.26
N SER A 163 -8.35 -10.14 17.73
CA SER A 163 -8.25 -11.20 16.72
C SER A 163 -8.01 -10.60 15.33
N HIS A 164 -6.97 -11.11 14.68
CA HIS A 164 -6.61 -10.66 13.35
C HIS A 164 -6.21 -11.80 12.43
N ILE A 165 -6.30 -11.52 11.13
CA ILE A 165 -5.73 -12.36 10.07
C ILE A 165 -4.91 -11.50 9.13
N ILE A 166 -3.71 -11.98 8.80
CA ILE A 166 -2.90 -11.45 7.72
C ILE A 166 -3.03 -12.36 6.51
N ILE A 167 -3.32 -11.77 5.35
CA ILE A 167 -3.37 -12.43 4.06
C ILE A 167 -2.27 -11.79 3.22
N ASP A 168 -1.10 -12.43 3.23
CA ASP A 168 0.02 -12.06 2.37
C ASP A 168 -0.08 -12.85 1.05
N ASN A 169 -0.24 -12.11 -0.05
CA ASN A 169 -0.34 -12.68 -1.38
C ASN A 169 1.00 -12.71 -2.14
N SER A 170 2.06 -12.11 -1.60
CA SER A 170 3.40 -12.10 -2.20
C SER A 170 4.17 -13.40 -1.93
N GLN A 171 3.98 -14.00 -0.74
CA GLN A 171 4.71 -15.18 -0.24
C GLN A 171 3.90 -16.50 -0.36
N ILE A 172 3.01 -16.64 -1.35
CA ILE A 172 2.15 -17.83 -1.54
C ILE A 172 2.96 -19.04 -2.08
N SER A 173 3.88 -19.55 -1.27
CA SER A 173 4.55 -20.84 -1.53
C SER A 173 4.88 -21.64 -0.27
N SER A 174 4.57 -21.16 0.95
CA SER A 174 4.76 -22.01 2.14
C SER A 174 3.50 -22.79 2.47
N GLU A 175 3.63 -24.13 2.48
CA GLU A 175 2.64 -25.08 3.01
C GLU A 175 2.15 -24.66 4.42
N TYR A 176 3.01 -23.99 5.18
CA TYR A 176 2.73 -23.43 6.49
C TYR A 176 1.64 -22.35 6.47
N ALA A 177 1.70 -21.37 5.55
CA ALA A 177 0.70 -20.31 5.48
C ALA A 177 -0.68 -20.85 5.12
N ILE A 178 -0.73 -21.92 4.32
CA ILE A 178 -1.98 -22.60 3.98
C ILE A 178 -2.50 -23.35 5.22
N LYS A 179 -1.64 -24.08 5.94
CA LYS A 179 -2.02 -24.75 7.19
C LYS A 179 -2.56 -23.79 8.24
N GLU A 180 -1.90 -22.65 8.47
CA GLU A 180 -2.38 -21.64 9.42
C GLU A 180 -3.75 -21.08 9.00
N TYR A 181 -3.92 -20.83 7.71
CA TYR A 181 -5.18 -20.37 7.15
C TYR A 181 -6.31 -21.41 7.33
N VAL A 182 -6.06 -22.68 6.99
CA VAL A 182 -7.04 -23.78 7.18
C VAL A 182 -7.38 -23.97 8.65
N HIS A 183 -6.37 -23.91 9.52
CA HIS A 183 -6.56 -24.01 10.96
C HIS A 183 -7.46 -22.88 11.49
N LYS A 184 -7.20 -21.63 11.10
CA LYS A 184 -8.07 -20.49 11.46
C LYS A 184 -9.49 -20.65 10.92
N MET A 185 -9.65 -21.18 9.71
CA MET A 185 -10.96 -21.47 9.13
C MET A 185 -11.73 -22.53 9.91
N TYR A 186 -11.06 -23.62 10.28
CA TYR A 186 -11.66 -24.66 11.11
C TYR A 186 -12.10 -24.11 12.47
N LEU A 187 -11.25 -23.30 13.12
CA LEU A 187 -11.59 -22.65 14.39
C LEU A 187 -12.80 -21.70 14.28
N ALA A 188 -12.93 -20.97 13.17
CA ALA A 188 -14.04 -20.04 12.95
C ALA A 188 -15.38 -20.74 12.74
N HIS A 189 -15.38 -21.95 12.16
CA HIS A 189 -16.60 -22.67 11.81
C HIS A 189 -16.98 -23.81 12.77
N ALA A 190 -16.03 -24.32 13.58
CA ALA A 190 -16.27 -25.42 14.51
C ALA A 190 -16.33 -24.93 15.97
N THR A 191 -17.44 -25.19 16.64
CA THR A 191 -17.61 -24.90 18.07
C THR A 191 -16.62 -25.71 18.92
N GLY A 192 -16.36 -25.27 20.17
CA GLY A 192 -15.43 -25.99 21.05
C GLY A 192 -15.84 -27.45 21.32
N VAL A 193 -17.15 -27.71 21.36
CA VAL A 193 -17.71 -29.07 21.53
C VAL A 193 -17.48 -29.92 20.28
N GLU A 194 -17.76 -29.37 19.10
CA GLU A 194 -17.51 -30.04 17.82
C GLU A 194 -16.03 -30.37 17.63
N ARG A 195 -15.14 -29.41 17.92
CA ARG A 195 -13.70 -29.62 17.85
C ARG A 195 -13.24 -30.78 18.71
N SER A 196 -13.72 -30.84 19.96
CA SER A 196 -13.40 -31.94 20.88
C SER A 196 -13.90 -33.29 20.35
N LYS A 197 -15.12 -33.32 19.80
CA LYS A 197 -15.70 -34.53 19.20
C LYS A 197 -14.91 -35.01 17.97
N TYR A 198 -14.61 -34.12 17.03
CA TYR A 198 -13.88 -34.46 15.81
C TYR A 198 -12.46 -34.92 16.12
N GLN A 199 -11.80 -34.26 17.07
CA GLN A 199 -10.48 -34.66 17.54
C GLN A 199 -10.49 -36.06 18.18
N ASN A 200 -11.54 -36.41 18.93
CA ASN A 200 -11.68 -37.74 19.52
C ASN A 200 -11.91 -38.83 18.46
N GLU A 201 -12.86 -38.63 17.55
CA GLU A 201 -13.15 -39.61 16.48
C GLU A 201 -11.93 -39.80 15.56
N TYR A 202 -11.21 -38.73 15.23
CA TYR A 202 -10.00 -38.83 14.42
C TYR A 202 -8.89 -39.65 15.10
N ARG A 203 -8.71 -39.48 16.42
CA ARG A 203 -7.78 -40.32 17.21
C ARG A 203 -8.20 -41.79 17.21
N LYS A 204 -9.49 -42.05 17.35
CA LYS A 204 -10.06 -43.39 17.32
C LYS A 204 -9.75 -44.09 16.00
N HIS A 205 -9.99 -43.43 14.86
CA HIS A 205 -9.66 -43.98 13.55
C HIS A 205 -8.16 -44.18 13.31
N LYS A 206 -7.28 -43.29 13.79
CA LYS A 206 -5.82 -43.50 13.73
C LYS A 206 -5.39 -44.76 14.49
N ARG A 207 -6.03 -45.04 15.64
CA ARG A 207 -5.79 -46.23 16.44
C ARG A 207 -6.29 -47.49 15.74
N GLU A 208 -7.54 -47.48 15.26
CA GLU A 208 -8.13 -48.59 14.50
C GLU A 208 -7.30 -48.93 13.26
N PHE A 209 -6.82 -47.94 12.51
CA PHE A 209 -5.94 -48.18 11.36
C PHE A 209 -4.62 -48.88 11.75
N THR A 210 -4.07 -48.53 12.92
CA THR A 210 -2.84 -49.16 13.43
C THR A 210 -3.09 -50.59 13.91
N GLU A 211 -4.22 -50.83 14.57
CA GLU A 211 -4.59 -52.14 15.13
C GLU A 211 -5.06 -53.12 14.06
N ASP A 212 -5.80 -52.65 13.05
CA ASP A 212 -6.47 -53.51 12.08
C ASP A 212 -5.71 -53.59 10.75
N VAL A 213 -5.39 -52.43 10.15
CA VAL A 213 -4.79 -52.38 8.80
C VAL A 213 -3.30 -52.69 8.84
N LEU A 214 -2.59 -52.19 9.85
CA LEU A 214 -1.15 -52.45 10.02
C LEU A 214 -0.84 -53.75 10.77
N ALA A 215 -1.85 -54.50 11.24
CA ALA A 215 -1.68 -55.76 11.99
C ALA A 215 -0.71 -56.74 11.31
N ASN A 216 -0.99 -57.05 10.04
CA ASN A 216 -0.19 -58.01 9.26
C ASN A 216 1.25 -57.54 9.01
N LEU A 217 1.47 -56.22 8.96
CA LEU A 217 2.82 -55.67 8.82
C LEU A 217 3.57 -55.75 10.16
N ASN A 218 2.89 -55.40 11.25
CA ASN A 218 3.45 -55.43 12.60
C ASN A 218 3.75 -56.86 13.08
N CYS A 219 2.99 -57.86 12.63
CA CYS A 219 3.30 -59.26 12.90
C CYS A 219 4.60 -59.76 12.25
N LYS A 220 5.17 -59.04 11.26
CA LYS A 220 6.39 -59.47 10.53
C LYS A 220 7.69 -58.97 11.14
N ILE A 221 7.61 -58.15 12.18
CA ILE A 221 8.75 -57.44 12.77
C ILE A 221 8.77 -57.77 14.26
N THR A 222 9.95 -58.13 14.77
CA THR A 222 10.18 -58.34 16.19
C THR A 222 10.80 -57.08 16.78
N ASP A 223 10.44 -56.74 18.02
CA ASP A 223 10.91 -55.59 18.82
C ASP A 223 10.41 -54.19 18.42
N TYR A 224 9.78 -54.02 17.25
CA TYR A 224 9.25 -52.73 16.79
C TYR A 224 7.84 -52.87 16.18
N SER A 225 7.03 -51.81 16.28
CA SER A 225 5.73 -51.71 15.59
C SER A 225 5.57 -50.38 14.87
N PHE A 226 4.97 -50.43 13.69
CA PHE A 226 4.52 -49.23 12.98
C PHE A 226 3.23 -48.71 13.63
N ALA A 227 3.22 -47.41 13.91
CA ALA A 227 2.07 -46.71 14.47
C ALA A 227 1.80 -45.40 13.74
N VAL A 228 0.53 -45.00 13.65
CA VAL A 228 0.15 -43.68 13.14
C VAL A 228 0.39 -42.63 14.22
N LYS A 229 1.11 -41.56 13.88
CA LYS A 229 1.41 -40.47 14.82
C LYS A 229 0.13 -39.82 15.34
N ASN A 230 0.03 -39.71 16.66
CA ASN A 230 -1.01 -38.99 17.38
C ASN A 230 -0.37 -38.02 18.38
N THR A 231 0.07 -36.87 17.90
CA THR A 231 0.74 -35.84 18.70
C THR A 231 0.09 -34.48 18.45
N SER A 232 0.46 -33.47 19.23
CA SER A 232 0.04 -32.09 18.98
C SER A 232 0.44 -31.56 17.59
N LYS A 233 1.41 -32.20 16.92
CA LYS A 233 1.86 -31.86 15.56
C LYS A 233 1.29 -32.80 14.47
N ALA A 234 0.46 -33.77 14.85
CA ALA A 234 -0.12 -34.77 13.94
C ALA A 234 -1.55 -35.11 14.40
N ASN A 235 -2.46 -34.15 14.22
CA ASN A 235 -3.85 -34.21 14.65
C ASN A 235 -4.79 -33.73 13.53
N ILE A 236 -6.11 -33.71 13.80
CA ILE A 236 -7.08 -33.35 12.75
C ILE A 236 -6.84 -31.93 12.23
N GLU A 237 -6.48 -30.99 13.11
CA GLU A 237 -6.29 -29.59 12.76
C GLU A 237 -5.05 -29.36 11.88
N THR A 238 -4.02 -30.19 12.03
CA THR A 238 -2.81 -30.13 11.19
C THR A 238 -2.95 -30.88 9.87
N ASP A 239 -3.85 -31.87 9.83
CA ASP A 239 -4.02 -32.80 8.70
C ASP A 239 -5.21 -32.38 7.81
N LEU A 240 -6.01 -31.38 8.22
CA LEU A 240 -7.09 -30.79 7.43
C LEU A 240 -6.55 -29.91 6.31
N THR A 241 -7.24 -29.95 5.16
CA THR A 241 -7.06 -29.01 4.05
C THR A 241 -8.42 -28.66 3.44
N LEU A 242 -8.45 -27.66 2.57
CA LEU A 242 -9.67 -27.19 1.91
C LEU A 242 -9.68 -27.62 0.45
N THR A 243 -10.85 -28.07 -0.03
CA THR A 243 -11.08 -28.40 -1.43
C THR A 243 -12.22 -27.56 -2.01
N GLN A 244 -12.15 -27.28 -3.31
CA GLN A 244 -13.27 -26.74 -4.06
C GLN A 244 -13.30 -27.41 -5.44
N ASN A 245 -14.44 -28.00 -5.77
CA ASN A 245 -14.61 -28.89 -6.94
C ASN A 245 -13.62 -30.07 -6.90
N SER A 246 -13.43 -30.67 -5.73
CA SER A 246 -12.51 -31.80 -5.48
C SER A 246 -11.02 -31.53 -5.74
N ILE A 247 -10.63 -30.26 -5.88
CA ILE A 247 -9.23 -29.84 -6.02
C ILE A 247 -8.82 -29.11 -4.75
N TYR A 248 -7.70 -29.54 -4.14
CA TYR A 248 -7.08 -28.83 -3.00
C TYR A 248 -6.81 -27.37 -3.38
N ILE A 249 -7.10 -26.44 -2.47
CA ILE A 249 -6.83 -25.01 -2.70
C ILE A 249 -5.36 -24.81 -3.08
N GLU A 250 -4.46 -25.56 -2.46
CA GLU A 250 -3.00 -25.58 -2.68
C GLU A 250 -2.64 -25.84 -4.15
N ASN A 251 -3.45 -26.62 -4.85
CA ASN A 251 -3.26 -27.00 -6.25
C ASN A 251 -3.97 -26.07 -7.25
N LYS A 252 -4.68 -25.04 -6.78
CA LYS A 252 -5.30 -24.03 -7.66
C LYS A 252 -4.30 -22.95 -8.03
N GLY A 253 -4.56 -22.23 -9.12
CA GLY A 253 -3.77 -21.05 -9.49
C GLY A 253 -3.77 -19.99 -8.37
N LYS A 254 -2.63 -19.31 -8.18
CA LYS A 254 -2.40 -18.35 -7.08
C LYS A 254 -3.50 -17.29 -6.94
N GLY A 255 -4.01 -16.76 -8.06
CA GLY A 255 -5.12 -15.80 -8.05
C GLY A 255 -6.41 -16.36 -7.45
N THR A 256 -6.74 -17.62 -7.76
CA THR A 256 -7.90 -18.30 -7.18
C THR A 256 -7.70 -18.56 -5.68
N GLN A 257 -6.47 -18.93 -5.27
CA GLN A 257 -6.14 -19.08 -3.85
C GLN A 257 -6.34 -17.77 -3.08
N CYS A 258 -5.82 -16.66 -3.62
CA CYS A 258 -5.98 -15.32 -3.07
C CYS A 258 -7.47 -14.94 -2.93
N PHE A 259 -8.24 -15.13 -4.00
CA PHE A 259 -9.67 -14.80 -4.00
C PHE A 259 -10.43 -15.60 -2.94
N ILE A 260 -10.18 -16.91 -2.84
CA ILE A 260 -10.84 -17.78 -1.86
C ILE A 260 -10.48 -17.35 -0.43
N LYS A 261 -9.18 -17.17 -0.13
CA LYS A 261 -8.73 -16.74 1.21
C LYS A 261 -9.38 -15.43 1.65
N THR A 262 -9.43 -14.47 0.72
CA THR A 262 -9.99 -13.15 0.99
C THR A 262 -11.51 -13.21 1.16
N GLU A 263 -12.22 -13.96 0.31
CA GLU A 263 -13.66 -14.18 0.43
C GLU A 263 -14.04 -14.72 1.81
N PHE A 264 -13.30 -15.70 2.29
CA PHE A 264 -13.54 -16.30 3.59
C PHE A 264 -13.28 -15.34 4.75
N ALA A 265 -12.18 -14.59 4.73
CA ALA A 265 -11.89 -13.60 5.77
C ALA A 265 -12.96 -12.49 5.84
N LEU A 266 -13.49 -12.09 4.68
CA LEU A 266 -14.54 -11.08 4.57
C LEU A 266 -15.94 -11.61 4.96
N ASN A 267 -16.19 -12.92 4.88
CA ASN A 267 -17.50 -13.51 5.16
C ASN A 267 -17.89 -13.42 6.66
N LYS A 268 -19.19 -13.29 6.92
CA LYS A 268 -19.79 -13.12 8.27
C LYS A 268 -19.63 -14.31 9.22
N ALA A 269 -19.34 -15.52 8.72
CA ALA A 269 -19.25 -16.71 9.57
C ALA A 269 -18.06 -16.73 10.54
N SER A 270 -17.23 -15.68 10.54
CA SER A 270 -16.10 -15.49 11.44
C SER A 270 -16.34 -14.28 12.35
N ASP A 271 -17.39 -14.36 13.17
CA ASP A 271 -17.77 -13.30 14.13
C ASP A 271 -16.63 -12.98 15.12
N ASP A 272 -15.71 -13.92 15.31
CA ASP A 272 -14.53 -13.73 16.16
C ASP A 272 -13.40 -12.92 15.49
N LEU A 273 -13.48 -12.48 14.23
CA LEU A 273 -12.39 -11.70 13.57
C LEU A 273 -12.66 -10.19 13.61
N ASN A 274 -11.76 -9.44 14.25
CA ASN A 274 -11.89 -7.97 14.36
C ASN A 274 -11.15 -7.21 13.25
N VAL A 275 -9.91 -7.61 12.93
CA VAL A 275 -9.03 -6.91 11.98
C VAL A 275 -8.55 -7.83 10.86
N ILE A 276 -8.64 -7.35 9.62
CA ILE A 276 -8.10 -8.02 8.44
C ILE A 276 -6.96 -7.17 7.88
N LEU A 277 -5.79 -7.78 7.76
CA LEU A 277 -4.62 -7.21 7.10
C LEU A 277 -4.48 -7.89 5.74
N LEU A 278 -4.65 -7.14 4.66
CA LEU A 278 -4.66 -7.68 3.31
C LEU A 278 -3.54 -7.05 2.50
N GLU A 279 -2.58 -7.87 2.07
CA GLU A 279 -1.44 -7.42 1.29
C GLU A 279 -1.68 -7.63 -0.20
N GLU A 280 -1.63 -6.54 -0.97
CA GLU A 280 -1.67 -6.49 -2.43
C GLU A 280 -2.59 -7.56 -3.07
N PRO A 281 -3.89 -7.57 -2.75
CA PRO A 281 -4.81 -8.60 -3.22
C PRO A 281 -5.03 -8.57 -4.73
N GLU A 282 -4.69 -7.48 -5.41
CA GLU A 282 -4.66 -7.40 -6.87
C GLU A 282 -3.66 -8.37 -7.50
N ASN A 283 -2.61 -8.77 -6.78
CA ASN A 283 -1.56 -9.61 -7.35
C ASN A 283 -2.16 -10.95 -7.79
N HIS A 284 -1.93 -11.30 -9.05
CA HIS A 284 -2.47 -12.50 -9.70
C HIS A 284 -3.99 -12.56 -9.90
N LEU A 285 -4.74 -11.47 -9.70
CA LEU A 285 -6.18 -11.40 -10.00
C LEU A 285 -6.46 -10.82 -11.40
N SER A 286 -7.46 -11.39 -12.08
CA SER A 286 -8.03 -10.76 -13.28
C SER A 286 -8.88 -9.55 -12.89
N HIS A 287 -9.05 -8.60 -13.82
CA HIS A 287 -9.88 -7.41 -13.61
C HIS A 287 -11.31 -7.71 -13.11
N VAL A 288 -11.92 -8.81 -13.59
CA VAL A 288 -13.27 -9.22 -13.16
C VAL A 288 -13.27 -9.65 -11.69
N ASN A 289 -12.27 -10.44 -11.27
CA ASN A 289 -12.17 -10.90 -9.88
C ASN A 289 -11.80 -9.75 -8.92
N MET A 290 -10.99 -8.79 -9.37
CA MET A 290 -10.71 -7.57 -8.63
C MET A 290 -11.99 -6.76 -8.36
N LYS A 291 -12.85 -6.56 -9.36
CA LYS A 291 -14.15 -5.88 -9.16
C LYS A 291 -15.05 -6.63 -8.16
N LYS A 292 -15.11 -7.96 -8.25
CA LYS A 292 -15.85 -8.79 -7.28
C LYS A 292 -15.29 -8.64 -5.86
N LEU A 293 -13.97 -8.61 -5.72
CA LEU A 293 -13.31 -8.40 -4.43
C LEU A 293 -13.63 -7.02 -3.85
N ILE A 294 -13.52 -5.96 -4.65
CA ILE A 294 -13.84 -4.58 -4.23
C ILE A 294 -15.29 -4.50 -3.73
N ASN A 295 -16.24 -5.09 -4.45
CA ASN A 295 -17.64 -5.10 -4.02
C ASN A 295 -17.83 -5.81 -2.68
N LYS A 296 -17.09 -6.90 -2.42
CA LYS A 296 -17.11 -7.60 -1.14
C LYS A 296 -16.52 -6.76 -0.01
N ILE A 297 -15.40 -6.09 -0.26
CA ILE A 297 -14.77 -5.17 0.68
C ILE A 297 -15.75 -4.06 1.07
N ILE A 298 -16.43 -3.46 0.08
CA ILE A 298 -17.44 -2.41 0.32
C ILE A 298 -18.64 -2.94 1.12
N SER A 299 -19.04 -4.20 0.89
CA SER A 299 -20.17 -4.83 1.59
C SER A 299 -19.83 -5.36 2.99
N MET A 300 -18.55 -5.33 3.39
CA MET A 300 -18.08 -5.83 4.67
C MET A 300 -18.70 -5.05 5.83
N GLN A 301 -19.12 -5.76 6.87
CA GLN A 301 -19.67 -5.18 8.10
C GLN A 301 -18.89 -5.73 9.31
N ASP A 302 -18.84 -4.92 10.37
CA ASP A 302 -18.35 -5.31 11.71
C ASP A 302 -16.87 -5.74 11.79
N LYS A 303 -16.05 -5.34 10.81
CA LYS A 303 -14.60 -5.61 10.77
C LYS A 303 -13.83 -4.38 10.29
N GLN A 304 -12.58 -4.25 10.72
CA GLN A 304 -11.66 -3.26 10.19
C GLN A 304 -10.74 -3.90 9.14
N LEU A 305 -10.68 -3.32 7.94
CA LEU A 305 -9.77 -3.74 6.87
C LEU A 305 -8.64 -2.73 6.71
N ILE A 306 -7.40 -3.24 6.80
CA ILE A 306 -6.20 -2.51 6.43
C ILE A 306 -5.61 -3.21 5.21
N LEU A 307 -5.66 -2.52 4.09
CA LEU A 307 -5.33 -3.03 2.77
C LEU A 307 -4.11 -2.27 2.23
N THR A 308 -3.12 -2.98 1.68
CA THR A 308 -2.06 -2.36 0.89
C THR A 308 -2.32 -2.55 -0.60
N SER A 309 -2.00 -1.55 -1.39
CA SER A 309 -2.10 -1.63 -2.85
C SER A 309 -1.11 -0.69 -3.52
N HIS A 310 -0.60 -1.10 -4.67
CA HIS A 310 0.10 -0.23 -5.62
C HIS A 310 -0.72 -0.02 -6.90
N ASN A 311 -1.97 -0.52 -6.93
CA ASN A 311 -2.81 -0.52 -8.10
C ASN A 311 -3.82 0.63 -8.09
N SER A 312 -3.79 1.44 -9.16
CA SER A 312 -4.68 2.57 -9.36
C SER A 312 -6.16 2.16 -9.37
N LEU A 313 -6.49 0.94 -9.83
CA LEU A 313 -7.87 0.45 -9.91
C LEU A 313 -8.50 0.22 -8.54
N ILE A 314 -7.74 -0.29 -7.56
CA ILE A 314 -8.24 -0.47 -6.20
C ILE A 314 -8.45 0.90 -5.54
N SER A 315 -7.48 1.79 -5.71
CA SER A 315 -7.48 3.13 -5.12
C SER A 315 -8.59 4.02 -5.65
N ALA A 316 -8.85 3.96 -6.96
CA ALA A 316 -9.95 4.71 -7.56
C ALA A 316 -11.30 4.24 -6.99
N ARG A 317 -11.52 2.94 -6.84
CA ARG A 317 -12.85 2.39 -6.53
C ARG A 317 -13.25 2.40 -5.04
N LEU A 318 -12.30 2.45 -4.11
CA LEU A 318 -12.53 2.27 -2.67
C LEU A 318 -12.73 3.57 -1.86
N ASP A 319 -12.84 4.72 -2.54
CA ASP A 319 -12.87 6.08 -1.95
C ASP A 319 -11.50 6.57 -1.47
N LEU A 320 -10.96 7.57 -2.15
CA LEU A 320 -9.65 8.17 -1.84
C LEU A 320 -9.59 8.76 -0.43
N ARG A 321 -10.72 9.12 0.19
CA ARG A 321 -10.71 9.62 1.58
C ARG A 321 -10.26 8.57 2.59
N LYS A 322 -10.28 7.29 2.20
CA LYS A 322 -9.77 6.15 2.99
C LYS A 322 -8.30 5.83 2.69
N ALA A 323 -7.66 6.58 1.78
CA ALA A 323 -6.26 6.41 1.42
C ALA A 323 -5.31 7.05 2.44
N ILE A 324 -4.26 6.31 2.75
CA ILE A 324 -3.11 6.71 3.58
C ILE A 324 -1.88 6.58 2.69
N LEU A 325 -1.20 7.69 2.43
CA LEU A 325 -0.13 7.80 1.45
C LEU A 325 1.22 7.78 2.16
N LEU A 326 2.02 6.76 1.87
CA LEU A 326 3.31 6.53 2.54
C LEU A 326 4.48 7.27 1.86
N ASN A 327 4.31 7.75 0.64
CA ASN A 327 5.36 8.43 -0.14
C ASN A 327 5.36 9.96 0.04
N SER A 328 4.64 10.47 1.04
CA SER A 328 4.62 11.91 1.31
C SER A 328 5.98 12.41 1.77
N ASN A 329 6.29 13.68 1.47
CA ASN A 329 7.52 14.39 1.88
C ASN A 329 7.72 14.51 3.42
N ASN A 330 7.00 13.74 4.23
CA ASN A 330 7.07 13.76 5.68
C ASN A 330 7.49 12.38 6.20
N ASP A 331 8.67 12.32 6.79
CA ASP A 331 9.27 11.08 7.30
C ASP A 331 8.62 10.56 8.59
N THR A 332 7.69 11.32 9.20
CA THR A 332 7.11 11.01 10.52
C THR A 332 5.62 10.67 10.49
N THR A 333 4.87 11.15 9.49
CA THR A 333 3.44 10.88 9.36
C THR A 333 3.04 10.80 7.89
N PRO A 334 2.14 9.86 7.52
CA PRO A 334 1.64 9.78 6.15
C PRO A 334 0.77 10.98 5.80
N ALA A 335 0.76 11.36 4.52
CA ALA A 335 -0.29 12.22 4.01
C ALA A 335 -1.61 11.45 3.91
N THR A 336 -2.72 12.14 4.16
CA THR A 336 -4.06 11.56 4.05
C THR A 336 -4.94 12.43 3.16
N LEU A 337 -5.94 11.81 2.55
CA LEU A 337 -6.91 12.50 1.70
C LEU A 337 -8.29 12.61 2.38
N LYS A 338 -8.34 12.46 3.72
CA LYS A 338 -9.57 12.53 4.52
C LYS A 338 -10.33 13.84 4.29
N ASP A 339 -9.61 14.95 4.14
CA ASP A 339 -10.16 16.30 3.95
C ASP A 339 -10.56 16.60 2.50
N THR A 340 -10.44 15.64 1.59
CA THR A 340 -10.86 15.82 0.20
C THR A 340 -12.38 15.95 0.12
N SER A 341 -12.85 16.94 -0.64
CA SER A 341 -14.29 17.16 -0.84
C SER A 341 -14.99 15.90 -1.38
N GLU A 342 -16.20 15.64 -0.89
CA GLU A 342 -17.00 14.48 -1.30
C GLU A 342 -17.24 14.45 -2.82
N GLN A 343 -17.41 15.62 -3.45
CA GLN A 343 -17.54 15.74 -4.90
C GLN A 343 -16.27 15.26 -5.64
N THR A 344 -15.09 15.66 -5.16
CA THR A 344 -13.81 15.23 -5.75
C THR A 344 -13.58 13.74 -5.54
N ALA A 345 -13.86 13.22 -4.35
CA ALA A 345 -13.78 11.79 -4.09
C ALA A 345 -14.73 10.99 -5.01
N LYS A 346 -16.00 11.39 -5.12
CA LYS A 346 -16.98 10.73 -6.01
C LYS A 346 -16.59 10.80 -7.48
N PHE A 347 -15.95 11.88 -7.92
CA PHE A 347 -15.43 12.01 -9.28
C PHE A 347 -14.42 10.89 -9.56
N PHE A 348 -13.38 10.72 -8.74
CA PHE A 348 -12.35 9.69 -8.95
C PHE A 348 -12.87 8.25 -8.80
N ILE A 349 -13.91 8.03 -7.99
CA ILE A 349 -14.56 6.70 -7.88
C ILE A 349 -15.28 6.30 -9.17
N LYS A 350 -15.91 7.27 -9.83
CA LYS A 350 -16.74 7.03 -11.03
C LYS A 350 -15.96 7.18 -12.33
N ALA A 351 -14.91 7.99 -12.33
CA ALA A 351 -14.14 8.29 -13.52
C ALA A 351 -13.37 7.03 -14.02
N PRO A 352 -13.28 6.83 -15.35
CA PRO A 352 -12.59 5.69 -15.93
C PRO A 352 -11.08 5.88 -15.92
N ASP A 353 -10.34 4.88 -15.41
CA ASP A 353 -8.88 4.77 -15.46
C ASP A 353 -8.14 6.11 -15.28
N ASN A 354 -8.38 6.75 -14.13
CA ASN A 354 -7.67 7.96 -13.77
C ASN A 354 -6.30 7.59 -13.19
N ASN A 355 -5.24 8.21 -13.71
CA ASN A 355 -3.87 8.17 -13.18
C ASN A 355 -3.74 8.92 -11.84
N ILE A 356 -4.76 8.86 -10.98
CA ILE A 356 -4.79 9.57 -9.71
C ILE A 356 -3.72 9.05 -8.76
N LEU A 357 -3.38 7.76 -8.83
CA LEU A 357 -2.30 7.21 -8.03
C LEU A 357 -0.96 7.81 -8.45
N GLU A 358 -0.71 7.88 -9.77
CA GLU A 358 0.49 8.51 -10.32
C GLU A 358 0.56 9.99 -9.91
N PHE A 359 -0.58 10.70 -9.96
CA PHE A 359 -0.66 12.09 -9.50
C PHE A 359 -0.30 12.23 -8.03
N VAL A 360 -0.86 11.39 -7.17
CA VAL A 360 -0.70 11.44 -5.71
C VAL A 360 0.72 11.06 -5.27
N LEU A 361 1.39 10.20 -6.03
CA LEU A 361 2.76 9.75 -5.75
C LEU A 361 3.82 10.67 -6.39
N ALA A 362 3.46 11.47 -7.39
CA ALA A 362 4.36 12.37 -8.07
C ALA A 362 4.78 13.57 -7.19
N LYS A 363 6.06 13.96 -7.31
CA LYS A 363 6.58 15.20 -6.70
C LYS A 363 6.24 16.43 -7.54
N LYS A 364 6.30 16.28 -8.86
CA LYS A 364 6.06 17.32 -9.85
C LYS A 364 5.11 16.78 -10.93
N VAL A 365 4.08 17.57 -11.28
CA VAL A 365 3.08 17.16 -12.26
C VAL A 365 2.83 18.27 -13.28
N ILE A 366 2.70 17.89 -14.55
CA ILE A 366 2.11 18.70 -15.61
C ILE A 366 0.73 18.12 -15.96
N LEU A 367 -0.33 18.87 -15.69
CA LEU A 367 -1.69 18.52 -16.08
C LEU A 367 -2.02 19.13 -17.43
N VAL A 368 -2.58 18.31 -18.32
CA VAL A 368 -2.90 18.68 -19.71
C VAL A 368 -4.34 18.31 -20.03
N GLU A 369 -4.99 19.04 -20.95
CA GLU A 369 -6.42 18.83 -21.24
C GLU A 369 -6.73 17.48 -21.87
N GLY A 370 -5.93 17.06 -22.85
CA GLY A 370 -6.23 15.90 -23.68
C GLY A 370 -5.01 15.13 -24.15
N ASN A 371 -5.29 14.15 -25.02
CA ASN A 371 -4.30 13.21 -25.50
C ASN A 371 -3.30 13.86 -26.48
N ALA A 372 -3.71 14.89 -27.22
CA ALA A 372 -2.83 15.58 -28.16
C ALA A 372 -1.68 16.28 -27.43
N GLU A 373 -2.02 16.99 -26.36
CA GLU A 373 -1.08 17.66 -25.47
C GLU A 373 -0.19 16.64 -24.77
N TYR A 374 -0.78 15.57 -24.20
CA TYR A 374 -0.06 14.51 -23.52
C TYR A 374 1.06 13.91 -24.40
N MET A 375 0.76 13.61 -25.67
CA MET A 375 1.72 13.01 -26.60
C MET A 375 2.86 13.95 -26.99
N LEU A 376 2.59 15.26 -27.10
CA LEU A 376 3.58 16.22 -27.58
C LEU A 376 4.40 16.85 -26.45
N ILE A 377 3.83 17.03 -25.26
CA ILE A 377 4.51 17.70 -24.15
C ILE A 377 5.72 16.91 -23.67
N GLU A 378 5.68 15.58 -23.70
CA GLU A 378 6.83 14.74 -23.35
C GLU A 378 8.05 15.08 -24.24
N ALA A 379 7.86 15.10 -25.56
CA ALA A 379 8.94 15.43 -26.48
C ALA A 379 9.32 16.92 -26.46
N MET A 380 8.36 17.82 -26.20
CA MET A 380 8.66 19.25 -25.99
C MET A 380 9.50 19.47 -24.73
N TYR A 381 9.26 18.70 -23.67
CA TYR A 381 10.04 18.74 -22.44
C TYR A 381 11.49 18.33 -22.71
N GLU A 382 11.70 17.19 -23.38
CA GLU A 382 13.03 16.71 -23.76
C GLU A 382 13.80 17.75 -24.60
N LYS A 383 13.12 18.43 -25.54
CA LYS A 383 13.73 19.46 -26.36
C LYS A 383 14.17 20.70 -25.57
N ILE A 384 13.44 21.09 -24.53
CA ILE A 384 13.74 22.30 -23.73
C ILE A 384 14.79 22.01 -22.66
N LYS A 385 14.70 20.86 -21.99
CA LYS A 385 15.54 20.52 -20.84
C LYS A 385 16.72 19.61 -21.15
N LEU A 386 16.71 18.95 -22.31
CA LEU A 386 17.69 17.93 -22.69
C LEU A 386 17.71 16.73 -21.72
N SER A 387 16.63 16.54 -20.95
CA SER A 387 16.37 15.45 -20.01
C SER A 387 14.94 14.94 -20.21
N LYS A 388 14.67 13.69 -19.84
CA LYS A 388 13.29 13.17 -19.88
C LYS A 388 12.50 13.68 -18.68
N PRO A 389 11.17 13.87 -18.79
CA PRO A 389 10.32 14.18 -17.64
C PRO A 389 10.54 13.22 -16.48
N ALA A 390 10.69 11.93 -16.78
CA ALA A 390 10.94 10.87 -15.78
C ALA A 390 12.23 11.09 -14.98
N ASP A 391 13.31 11.53 -15.63
CA ASP A 391 14.61 11.78 -14.97
C ASP A 391 14.51 12.93 -13.96
N ASP A 392 13.66 13.92 -14.27
CA ASP A 392 13.41 15.09 -13.41
C ASP A 392 12.26 14.87 -12.40
N ASN A 393 11.73 13.64 -12.29
CA ASN A 393 10.57 13.28 -11.46
C ASN A 393 9.30 14.10 -11.80
N VAL A 394 9.12 14.45 -13.07
CA VAL A 394 7.96 15.16 -13.62
C VAL A 394 7.02 14.19 -14.31
N HIS A 395 5.79 14.10 -13.82
CA HIS A 395 4.74 13.28 -14.42
C HIS A 395 3.82 14.13 -15.28
N ILE A 396 3.47 13.65 -16.47
CA ILE A 396 2.50 14.31 -17.36
C ILE A 396 1.19 13.53 -17.26
N ILE A 397 0.08 14.20 -17.00
CA ILE A 397 -1.23 13.55 -16.84
C ILE A 397 -2.29 14.28 -17.66
N SER A 398 -2.96 13.53 -18.54
CA SER A 398 -4.15 13.99 -19.27
C SER A 398 -5.37 13.90 -18.36
N VAL A 399 -6.08 15.01 -18.17
CA VAL A 399 -7.27 15.06 -17.30
C VAL A 399 -8.58 14.77 -18.05
N GLY A 400 -8.52 14.58 -19.37
CA GLY A 400 -9.67 14.24 -20.22
C GLY A 400 -10.75 15.32 -20.24
N GLY A 401 -10.36 16.61 -20.30
CA GLY A 401 -11.26 17.76 -20.34
C GLY A 401 -11.04 18.77 -19.19
N ILE A 402 -12.12 19.30 -18.60
CA ILE A 402 -12.07 20.45 -17.66
C ILE A 402 -11.95 20.01 -16.19
N SER A 403 -11.51 18.77 -15.94
CA SER A 403 -11.49 18.16 -14.60
C SER A 403 -10.33 18.61 -13.70
N PHE A 404 -9.57 19.65 -14.09
CA PHE A 404 -8.41 20.15 -13.36
C PHE A 404 -8.70 20.47 -11.89
N LYS A 405 -9.86 21.06 -11.58
CA LYS A 405 -10.23 21.45 -10.21
C LYS A 405 -10.15 20.28 -9.22
N HIS A 406 -10.49 19.07 -9.66
CA HIS A 406 -10.40 17.87 -8.82
C HIS A 406 -8.96 17.48 -8.50
N TYR A 407 -8.05 17.56 -9.47
CA TYR A 407 -6.62 17.34 -9.26
C TYR A 407 -5.99 18.45 -8.42
N LEU A 408 -6.35 19.72 -8.65
CA LEU A 408 -5.83 20.86 -7.89
C LEU A 408 -6.25 20.83 -6.42
N ASN A 409 -7.45 20.36 -6.09
CA ASN A 409 -7.86 20.10 -4.71
C ASN A 409 -6.88 19.16 -4.00
N ILE A 410 -6.47 18.09 -4.67
CA ILE A 410 -5.55 17.08 -4.13
C ILE A 410 -4.12 17.63 -4.07
N ALA A 411 -3.66 18.35 -5.11
CA ALA A 411 -2.35 19.00 -5.09
C ALA A 411 -2.20 19.97 -3.91
N LYS A 412 -3.27 20.70 -3.55
CA LYS A 412 -3.25 21.61 -2.41
C LYS A 412 -3.09 20.89 -1.07
N ILE A 413 -3.78 19.76 -0.90
CA ILE A 413 -3.69 18.94 0.33
C ILE A 413 -2.28 18.33 0.45
N LEU A 414 -1.75 17.79 -0.66
CA LEU A 414 -0.47 17.08 -0.68
C LEU A 414 0.75 17.96 -0.94
N LYS A 415 0.53 19.26 -1.22
CA LYS A 415 1.56 20.23 -1.62
C LYS A 415 2.40 19.76 -2.82
N ILE A 416 1.74 19.15 -3.81
CA ILE A 416 2.39 18.67 -5.03
C ILE A 416 2.61 19.84 -5.98
N LYS A 417 3.84 19.99 -6.49
CA LYS A 417 4.15 21.03 -7.47
C LYS A 417 3.47 20.71 -8.79
N THR A 418 2.49 21.52 -9.20
CA THR A 418 1.59 21.23 -10.32
C THR A 418 1.52 22.39 -11.32
N ALA A 419 1.90 22.14 -12.57
CA ALA A 419 1.69 23.04 -13.69
C ALA A 419 0.44 22.61 -14.46
N VAL A 420 -0.50 23.52 -14.68
CA VAL A 420 -1.69 23.25 -15.51
C VAL A 420 -1.50 23.92 -16.85
N ILE A 421 -1.53 23.15 -17.93
CA ILE A 421 -1.51 23.66 -19.31
C ILE A 421 -2.93 23.54 -19.85
N ARG A 422 -3.53 24.68 -20.17
CA ARG A 422 -4.96 24.80 -20.51
C ARG A 422 -5.17 25.68 -21.74
N ASP A 423 -6.18 25.34 -22.53
CA ASP A 423 -6.70 26.18 -23.60
C ASP A 423 -7.53 27.34 -23.02
N ASN A 424 -7.47 28.52 -23.67
CA ASN A 424 -8.23 29.68 -23.21
C ASN A 424 -9.68 29.68 -23.76
N ASP A 425 -10.00 28.85 -24.75
CA ASP A 425 -11.34 28.73 -25.35
C ASP A 425 -11.95 30.09 -25.76
N LYS A 426 -11.11 31.03 -26.20
CA LYS A 426 -11.44 32.42 -26.60
C LYS A 426 -11.75 33.38 -25.44
N ASP A 427 -11.61 32.95 -24.19
CA ASP A 427 -11.79 33.81 -23.00
C ASP A 427 -10.78 33.43 -21.90
N CYS A 428 -9.58 34.00 -22.00
CA CYS A 428 -8.51 33.76 -21.03
C CYS A 428 -8.85 34.23 -19.61
N GLN A 429 -9.63 35.30 -19.45
CA GLN A 429 -9.96 35.86 -18.13
C GLN A 429 -10.90 34.92 -17.37
N SER A 430 -12.04 34.58 -17.96
CA SER A 430 -13.03 33.72 -17.30
C SER A 430 -12.52 32.28 -17.16
N ASN A 431 -11.96 31.71 -18.23
CA ASN A 431 -11.63 30.28 -18.26
C ASN A 431 -10.33 29.94 -17.53
N CYS A 432 -9.33 30.82 -17.54
CA CYS A 432 -8.00 30.50 -17.01
C CYS A 432 -7.64 31.26 -15.73
N VAL A 433 -8.09 32.51 -15.57
CA VAL A 433 -7.77 33.33 -14.39
C VAL A 433 -8.83 33.15 -13.30
N ASP A 434 -10.06 33.57 -13.56
CA ASP A 434 -11.12 33.63 -12.54
C ASP A 434 -11.45 32.23 -12.00
N ASN A 435 -11.54 31.25 -12.90
CA ASN A 435 -11.86 29.87 -12.59
C ASN A 435 -10.83 29.14 -11.71
N TYR A 436 -9.58 29.62 -11.68
CA TYR A 436 -8.47 28.97 -10.97
C TYR A 436 -7.80 29.84 -9.91
N SER A 437 -8.21 31.10 -9.77
CA SER A 437 -7.69 32.07 -8.79
C SER A 437 -7.51 31.49 -7.37
N ASN A 438 -8.47 30.70 -6.89
CA ASN A 438 -8.46 30.09 -5.55
C ASN A 438 -7.46 28.91 -5.38
N TYR A 439 -6.87 28.44 -6.47
CA TYR A 439 -5.95 27.30 -6.50
C TYR A 439 -4.49 27.71 -6.74
N VAL A 440 -4.24 28.89 -7.32
CA VAL A 440 -2.89 29.36 -7.61
C VAL A 440 -2.14 29.59 -6.29
N THR A 441 -1.01 28.92 -6.14
CA THR A 441 -0.12 28.95 -4.96
C THR A 441 1.33 28.92 -5.44
N ASN A 442 2.31 28.90 -4.54
CA ASN A 442 3.73 28.76 -4.95
C ASN A 442 3.98 27.41 -5.64
N GLU A 443 3.19 26.39 -5.28
CA GLU A 443 3.28 25.03 -5.80
C GLU A 443 2.35 24.80 -7.00
N ILE A 444 1.36 25.65 -7.26
CA ILE A 444 0.36 25.45 -8.32
C ILE A 444 0.28 26.68 -9.22
N LYS A 445 0.52 26.50 -10.53
CA LYS A 445 0.40 27.58 -11.52
C LYS A 445 -0.32 27.11 -12.79
N VAL A 446 -1.16 27.98 -13.34
CA VAL A 446 -1.89 27.74 -14.60
C VAL A 446 -1.22 28.53 -15.72
N PHE A 447 -1.00 27.86 -16.86
CA PHE A 447 -0.34 28.37 -18.05
C PHE A 447 -1.30 28.24 -19.24
N PHE A 448 -1.43 29.33 -19.97
CA PHE A 448 -2.34 29.48 -21.11
C PHE A 448 -1.81 30.60 -22.01
N ASP A 449 -2.26 30.63 -23.27
CA ASP A 449 -1.94 31.72 -24.18
C ASP A 449 -2.79 32.97 -23.85
N LEU A 450 -2.14 34.14 -23.81
CA LEU A 450 -2.78 35.43 -23.49
C LEU A 450 -3.62 35.98 -24.66
N ASP A 451 -3.34 35.53 -25.89
CA ASP A 451 -4.06 35.92 -27.09
C ASP A 451 -5.29 35.03 -27.28
N ASN A 452 -6.50 35.60 -27.16
CA ASN A 452 -7.76 34.87 -27.35
C ASN A 452 -7.96 34.35 -28.79
N SER A 453 -7.15 34.80 -29.77
CA SER A 453 -7.12 34.20 -31.11
C SER A 453 -6.38 32.86 -31.14
N ASN A 454 -5.47 32.63 -30.20
CA ASN A 454 -4.77 31.37 -29.95
C ASN A 454 -5.58 30.49 -29.00
N ASN A 455 -6.78 30.13 -29.43
CA ASN A 455 -7.80 29.63 -28.53
C ASN A 455 -7.65 28.16 -28.12
N THR A 456 -6.96 27.36 -28.91
CA THR A 456 -6.67 25.95 -28.59
C THR A 456 -5.22 25.60 -28.87
N PHE A 457 -4.76 24.51 -28.26
CA PHE A 457 -3.43 23.96 -28.45
C PHE A 457 -3.07 23.77 -29.94
N GLU A 458 -3.98 23.24 -30.75
CA GLU A 458 -3.73 23.03 -32.19
C GLU A 458 -3.52 24.33 -32.95
N VAL A 459 -4.27 25.38 -32.59
CA VAL A 459 -4.15 26.71 -33.20
C VAL A 459 -2.80 27.34 -32.85
N CYS A 460 -2.38 27.20 -31.59
CA CYS A 460 -1.06 27.66 -31.13
C CYS A 460 0.08 26.98 -31.92
N ILE A 461 0.00 25.66 -32.05
CA ILE A 461 1.01 24.88 -32.80
C ILE A 461 1.02 25.28 -34.27
N TYR A 462 -0.15 25.41 -34.91
CA TYR A 462 -0.24 25.78 -36.31
C TYR A 462 0.33 27.19 -36.58
N LYS A 463 -0.02 28.19 -35.75
CA LYS A 463 0.43 29.57 -35.92
C LYS A 463 1.97 29.69 -35.86
N ASN A 464 2.60 28.96 -34.95
CA ASN A 464 4.06 28.95 -34.80
C ASN A 464 4.77 28.08 -35.86
N ASN A 465 4.07 27.15 -36.50
CA ASN A 465 4.67 26.11 -37.36
C ASN A 465 3.97 25.94 -38.71
N ALA A 466 3.37 27.01 -39.24
CA ALA A 466 2.46 26.93 -40.40
C ALA A 466 3.06 26.15 -41.58
N LYS A 467 4.32 26.44 -41.96
CA LYS A 467 5.02 25.74 -43.06
C LYS A 467 5.10 24.23 -42.85
N ILE A 468 5.50 23.81 -41.65
CA ILE A 468 5.67 22.39 -41.29
C ILE A 468 4.32 21.66 -41.35
N CYS A 469 3.28 22.26 -40.76
CA CYS A 469 1.93 21.70 -40.77
C CYS A 469 1.32 21.70 -42.19
N ASP A 470 1.59 22.75 -42.97
CA ASP A 470 1.15 22.87 -44.34
C ASP A 470 1.71 21.75 -45.21
N ASP A 471 3.01 21.46 -45.08
CA ASP A 471 3.70 20.43 -45.84
C ASP A 471 3.27 19.02 -45.43
N LEU A 472 3.22 18.75 -44.11
CA LEU A 472 2.84 17.43 -43.57
C LEU A 472 1.42 17.01 -43.93
N PHE A 473 0.46 17.93 -43.79
CA PHE A 473 -0.96 17.57 -43.92
C PHE A 473 -1.53 17.89 -45.31
N LYS A 474 -0.72 18.33 -46.27
CA LYS A 474 -1.20 18.81 -47.58
C LYS A 474 -1.95 17.74 -48.37
N ALA A 475 -1.45 16.50 -48.36
CA ALA A 475 -1.94 15.40 -49.18
C ALA A 475 -3.22 14.73 -48.63
N ASP A 476 -3.43 14.76 -47.31
CA ASP A 476 -4.54 14.07 -46.64
C ASP A 476 -5.84 14.91 -46.54
N ARG A 477 -5.85 16.12 -47.12
CA ARG A 477 -6.99 17.04 -47.03
C ARG A 477 -8.00 16.76 -48.15
N LYS A 478 -9.16 16.22 -47.77
CA LYS A 478 -10.27 16.05 -48.73
C LYS A 478 -10.85 17.41 -49.18
N ARG A 479 -11.01 18.42 -48.29
CA ARG A 479 -11.40 19.86 -48.59
C ARG A 479 -11.16 20.88 -47.45
N LEU A 480 -10.62 20.48 -46.29
CA LEU A 480 -10.51 21.34 -45.10
C LEU A 480 -9.26 22.24 -45.16
N SER A 481 -9.30 23.40 -44.50
CA SER A 481 -8.07 24.11 -44.15
C SER A 481 -7.20 23.22 -43.23
N VAL A 482 -5.89 23.49 -43.15
CA VAL A 482 -4.99 22.71 -42.29
C VAL A 482 -5.45 22.78 -40.85
N GLN A 483 -5.79 23.99 -40.40
CA GLN A 483 -6.21 24.27 -39.05
C GLN A 483 -7.51 23.52 -38.73
N ASP A 484 -8.50 23.52 -39.64
CA ASP A 484 -9.75 22.76 -39.44
C ASP A 484 -9.52 21.25 -39.45
N TYR A 485 -8.57 20.76 -40.26
CA TYR A 485 -8.17 19.36 -40.25
C TYR A 485 -7.55 18.98 -38.89
N MET A 486 -6.67 19.83 -38.35
CA MET A 486 -6.03 19.63 -37.04
C MET A 486 -7.05 19.63 -35.90
N LEU A 487 -7.98 20.59 -35.88
CA LEU A 487 -9.02 20.68 -34.85
C LEU A 487 -9.95 19.44 -34.82
N ARG A 488 -10.21 18.82 -35.98
CA ARG A 488 -11.07 17.62 -36.07
C ARG A 488 -10.33 16.31 -35.80
N ARG A 489 -8.99 16.31 -35.84
CA ARG A 489 -8.14 15.11 -35.75
C ARG A 489 -6.98 15.32 -34.79
N LYS A 490 -7.27 15.91 -33.62
CA LYS A 490 -6.29 16.33 -32.60
C LYS A 490 -5.20 15.27 -32.34
N THR A 491 -5.61 14.06 -31.97
CA THR A 491 -4.68 12.96 -31.62
C THR A 491 -3.88 12.44 -32.83
N GLU A 492 -4.51 12.29 -33.99
CA GLU A 492 -3.82 11.80 -35.21
C GLU A 492 -2.76 12.80 -35.68
N VAL A 493 -3.10 14.09 -35.59
CA VAL A 493 -2.16 15.18 -35.91
C VAL A 493 -1.01 15.24 -34.92
N ALA A 494 -1.29 15.13 -33.62
CA ALA A 494 -0.25 15.09 -32.61
C ALA A 494 0.72 13.92 -32.84
N PHE A 495 0.20 12.73 -33.16
CA PHE A 495 1.02 11.56 -33.49
C PHE A 495 1.90 11.78 -34.73
N LYS A 496 1.32 12.28 -35.83
CA LYS A 496 2.09 12.55 -37.06
C LYS A 496 3.17 13.61 -36.85
N LEU A 497 2.91 14.63 -36.03
CA LEU A 497 3.89 15.65 -35.67
C LEU A 497 5.03 15.06 -34.83
N LEU A 498 4.69 14.21 -33.85
CA LEU A 498 5.65 13.50 -33.00
C LEU A 498 6.61 12.63 -33.83
N GLU A 499 6.10 11.82 -34.75
CA GLU A 499 6.91 10.90 -35.55
C GLU A 499 7.85 11.62 -36.54
N ASN A 500 7.36 12.67 -37.20
CA ASN A 500 8.01 13.16 -38.42
C ASN A 500 8.77 14.48 -38.24
N LYS A 501 8.37 15.33 -37.29
CA LYS A 501 8.83 16.73 -37.25
C LYS A 501 9.04 17.33 -35.86
N ILE A 502 9.03 16.54 -34.80
CA ILE A 502 9.10 17.06 -33.43
C ILE A 502 10.33 17.93 -33.15
N ASN A 503 11.48 17.58 -33.72
CA ASN A 503 12.73 18.34 -33.59
C ASN A 503 12.66 19.73 -34.25
N ASP A 504 11.82 19.88 -35.28
CA ASP A 504 11.68 21.12 -36.06
C ASP A 504 10.58 22.05 -35.51
N ILE A 505 9.74 21.57 -34.57
CA ILE A 505 8.60 22.33 -34.04
C ILE A 505 9.06 23.45 -33.10
N VAL A 506 8.62 24.67 -33.37
CA VAL A 506 8.68 25.83 -32.46
C VAL A 506 7.59 25.68 -31.40
N ILE A 507 8.03 25.57 -30.14
CA ILE A 507 7.16 25.33 -28.99
C ILE A 507 6.49 26.65 -28.55
N PRO A 508 5.16 26.69 -28.33
CA PRO A 508 4.48 27.87 -27.80
C PRO A 508 5.04 28.37 -26.46
N ASP A 509 5.06 29.70 -26.26
CA ASP A 509 5.74 30.33 -25.11
C ASP A 509 5.17 29.89 -23.76
N TYR A 510 3.84 29.81 -23.61
CA TYR A 510 3.20 29.39 -22.36
C TYR A 510 3.59 27.96 -21.94
N ILE A 511 3.86 27.07 -22.91
CA ILE A 511 4.34 25.70 -22.67
C ILE A 511 5.80 25.73 -22.24
N GLN A 512 6.64 26.56 -22.88
CA GLN A 512 8.03 26.72 -22.46
C GLN A 512 8.13 27.26 -21.03
N GLU A 513 7.29 28.23 -20.67
CA GLU A 513 7.20 28.76 -19.31
C GLU A 513 6.76 27.70 -18.30
N ALA A 514 5.75 26.89 -18.64
CA ALA A 514 5.29 25.79 -17.80
C ALA A 514 6.41 24.80 -17.51
N ILE A 515 7.13 24.36 -18.54
CA ILE A 515 8.24 23.41 -18.44
C ILE A 515 9.41 23.99 -17.64
N LYS A 516 9.77 25.26 -17.87
CA LYS A 516 10.83 25.93 -17.09
C LYS A 516 10.44 26.04 -15.61
N TRP A 517 9.20 26.44 -15.32
CA TRP A 517 8.72 26.65 -13.96
C TRP A 517 8.61 25.35 -13.15
N ILE A 518 8.08 24.26 -13.74
CA ILE A 518 7.94 22.98 -13.04
C ILE A 518 9.30 22.36 -12.69
N SER A 519 10.29 22.60 -13.55
CA SER A 519 11.63 22.02 -13.42
C SER A 519 12.50 22.74 -12.40
N ASN A 520 12.26 24.05 -12.19
CA ASN A 520 12.80 24.78 -11.03
C ASN A 520 12.23 24.21 -9.73
#